data_AF-A0A0F8W7M8-F1
#
_entry.id   AF-A0A0F8W7M8-F1
#
_cell.length_a   1.000
_cell.length_b   1.000
_cell.length_c   1.000
_cell.angle_alpha   90.00
_cell.angle_beta   90.00
_cell.angle_gamma   90.00
#
_symmetry.space_group_name_H-M   'P 1'
#
loop_
_entity.id
_entity.type
_entity.pdbx_description
1 polymer ?
#
loop_
_entity_poly.entity_id
_entity_poly.type
_entity_poly.pdbx_seq_one_letter_code
_entity_poly.pdbx_strand_id
1 'polypeptide(L)'
;MKKLVLYFLSALITASLFLAGCTKDDTPEINDGSILPQTFAVDIPNAISHEGGKKSATEIDTLKGNDVYEHLRFFIRVGEHGAEIVGELLKAIRLYEINEPMEVTFESDDDGRVKHLVVVENSDYDGRSWEFQLTITDVDSEGNEDGGKALQLFWDRDPIRGIALLKPSNIDDVNDGEMNDAMFRIDYSEDDPFYDATMMVYVAGLPMPNPLEEPYAMKAMKMFAGKKGDIIDVYGNSDHPNALLISGNPGFNWAFVAAGNEVKDLGVAE
;
A
#
# COMPACT_ATOMS: atom_id res chain seq x y z
N MET A 1 23.96 -33.41 -54.05
CA MET A 1 23.13 -32.18 -54.07
C MET A 1 21.95 -32.24 -53.09
N LYS A 2 21.05 -33.25 -53.13
CA LYS A 2 19.88 -33.32 -52.21
C LYS A 2 20.20 -33.29 -50.71
N LYS A 3 21.28 -33.96 -50.27
CA LYS A 3 21.70 -33.96 -48.85
C LYS A 3 22.27 -32.60 -48.40
N LEU A 4 22.95 -31.87 -49.28
CA LEU A 4 23.54 -30.56 -48.97
C LEU A 4 22.44 -29.49 -48.84
N VAL A 5 21.41 -29.57 -49.68
CA VAL A 5 20.21 -28.69 -49.60
C VAL A 5 19.42 -28.96 -48.33
N LEU A 6 19.33 -30.21 -47.87
CA LEU A 6 18.63 -30.58 -46.64
C LEU A 6 19.33 -30.03 -45.38
N TYR A 7 20.67 -30.08 -45.33
CA TYR A 7 21.45 -29.49 -44.24
C TYR A 7 21.39 -27.96 -44.25
N PHE A 8 21.35 -27.34 -45.43
CA PHE A 8 21.18 -25.88 -45.53
C PHE A 8 19.78 -25.44 -45.07
N LEU A 9 18.74 -26.21 -45.40
CA LEU A 9 17.37 -25.92 -44.98
C LEU A 9 17.18 -26.11 -43.46
N SER A 10 17.80 -27.14 -42.87
CA SER A 10 17.74 -27.35 -41.42
C SER A 10 18.51 -26.27 -40.65
N ALA A 11 19.65 -25.82 -41.17
CA ALA A 11 20.40 -24.71 -40.58
C ALA A 11 19.60 -23.39 -40.63
N LEU A 12 18.87 -23.13 -41.73
CA LEU A 12 18.05 -21.92 -41.87
C LEU A 12 16.85 -21.91 -40.91
N ILE A 13 16.18 -23.06 -40.73
CA ILE A 13 15.02 -23.21 -39.83
C ILE A 13 15.44 -23.13 -38.36
N THR A 14 16.62 -23.63 -38.01
CA THR A 14 17.14 -23.53 -36.64
C THR A 14 17.58 -22.10 -36.33
N ALA A 15 18.13 -21.37 -37.31
CA ALA A 15 18.51 -19.95 -37.15
C ALA A 15 17.29 -19.01 -37.00
N SER A 16 16.15 -19.32 -37.63
CA SER A 16 14.91 -18.54 -37.48
C SER A 16 14.24 -18.72 -36.11
N LEU A 17 14.50 -19.84 -35.41
CA LEU A 17 13.95 -20.10 -34.07
C LEU A 17 14.72 -19.38 -32.95
N PHE A 18 15.91 -18.84 -33.23
CA PHE A 18 16.66 -18.01 -32.29
C PHE A 18 16.37 -16.50 -32.43
N LEU A 19 15.63 -16.10 -33.48
CA LEU A 19 15.30 -14.69 -33.77
C LEU A 19 13.82 -14.34 -33.50
N ALA A 20 12.99 -15.30 -33.10
CA ALA A 20 11.77 -15.07 -32.34
C ALA A 20 12.13 -15.24 -30.85
N GLY A 21 12.86 -14.31 -30.25
CA GLY A 21 12.30 -13.00 -29.93
C GLY A 21 11.48 -13.12 -28.64
N CYS A 22 12.10 -13.53 -27.53
CA CYS A 22 11.63 -13.09 -26.23
C CYS A 22 11.79 -11.57 -26.25
N THR A 23 10.69 -10.85 -26.42
CA THR A 23 10.57 -9.54 -25.81
C THR A 23 10.81 -9.79 -24.33
N LYS A 24 12.02 -9.46 -23.85
CA LYS A 24 12.10 -9.03 -22.46
C LYS A 24 11.09 -7.90 -22.40
N ASP A 25 10.11 -8.01 -21.52
CA ASP A 25 9.29 -6.87 -21.16
C ASP A 25 10.28 -5.76 -20.82
N ASP A 26 10.41 -4.82 -21.76
CA ASP A 26 11.18 -3.61 -21.56
C ASP A 26 10.45 -2.93 -20.41
N THR A 27 11.06 -3.02 -19.23
CA THR A 27 10.67 -2.17 -18.12
C THR A 27 10.85 -0.75 -18.68
N PRO A 28 9.76 0.02 -18.81
CA PRO A 28 9.82 1.28 -19.51
C PRO A 28 10.89 2.16 -18.86
N GLU A 29 11.81 2.68 -19.67
CA GLU A 29 12.85 3.58 -19.20
C GLU A 29 12.17 4.83 -18.62
N ILE A 30 12.24 4.97 -17.29
CA ILE A 30 11.67 6.10 -16.56
C ILE A 30 12.47 7.35 -16.93
N ASN A 31 11.82 8.29 -17.62
CA ASN A 31 12.43 9.54 -18.05
C ASN A 31 12.62 10.47 -16.83
N ASP A 32 13.87 10.90 -16.57
CA ASP A 32 14.33 11.53 -15.32
C ASP A 32 13.95 13.03 -15.17
N GLY A 33 12.84 13.44 -15.79
CA GLY A 33 12.23 14.77 -15.67
C GLY A 33 10.96 14.77 -14.81
N SER A 34 10.71 13.69 -14.06
CA SER A 34 9.44 13.41 -13.40
C SER A 34 9.17 14.39 -12.25
N ILE A 35 7.92 14.86 -12.14
CA ILE A 35 7.43 15.66 -11.00
C ILE A 35 7.22 14.82 -9.73
N LEU A 36 7.67 13.55 -9.71
CA LEU A 36 7.33 12.58 -8.68
C LEU A 36 8.57 12.09 -7.93
N PRO A 37 8.47 11.95 -6.60
CA PRO A 37 9.56 11.43 -5.76
C PRO A 37 9.86 9.96 -6.01
N GLN A 38 11.12 9.54 -5.83
CA GLN A 38 11.59 8.18 -6.16
C GLN A 38 10.91 7.08 -5.36
N THR A 39 10.54 7.36 -4.11
CA THR A 39 9.91 6.43 -3.17
C THR A 39 8.94 7.16 -2.24
N PHE A 40 7.84 6.49 -1.90
CA PHE A 40 6.90 6.89 -0.84
C PHE A 40 6.63 5.69 0.07
N ALA A 41 7.68 5.14 0.64
CA ALA A 41 7.60 3.98 1.50
C ALA A 41 8.72 4.01 2.53
N VAL A 42 8.42 3.51 3.72
CA VAL A 42 9.42 3.10 4.70
C VAL A 42 9.39 1.58 4.75
N ASP A 43 10.44 0.95 4.23
CA ASP A 43 10.56 -0.51 4.27
C ASP A 43 10.71 -0.98 5.72
N ILE A 44 9.94 -2.01 6.11
CA ILE A 44 10.00 -2.58 7.46
C ILE A 44 10.92 -3.82 7.43
N PRO A 45 11.81 -4.02 8.42
CA PRO A 45 12.75 -5.14 8.37
C PRO A 45 12.06 -6.49 8.55
N ASN A 46 12.54 -7.50 7.81
CA ASN A 46 12.07 -8.89 7.90
C ASN A 46 12.08 -9.47 9.32
N ALA A 47 13.02 -9.07 10.17
CA ALA A 47 13.06 -9.44 11.58
C ALA A 47 11.77 -9.16 12.37
N ILE A 48 10.94 -8.21 11.90
CA ILE A 48 9.65 -7.88 12.52
C ILE A 48 8.45 -8.31 11.65
N SER A 49 8.63 -8.45 10.33
CA SER A 49 7.56 -8.88 9.42
C SER A 49 7.49 -10.39 9.12
N HIS A 50 8.51 -11.19 9.48
CA HIS A 50 8.57 -12.62 9.16
C HIS A 50 7.69 -13.52 10.07
N GLU A 51 7.08 -14.57 9.49
CA GLU A 51 6.23 -15.55 10.18
C GLU A 51 6.98 -16.60 11.03
N GLY A 52 8.32 -16.55 11.08
CA GLY A 52 9.18 -17.53 11.76
C GLY A 52 9.18 -17.39 13.28
N GLY A 53 8.42 -18.23 13.97
CA GLY A 53 8.26 -18.17 15.43
C GLY A 53 9.52 -18.52 16.26
N LYS A 54 9.72 -17.76 17.36
CA LYS A 54 9.82 -18.25 18.75
C LYS A 54 10.27 -17.14 19.72
N LYS A 55 9.46 -16.90 20.77
CA LYS A 55 9.84 -16.88 22.19
C LYS A 55 8.56 -16.72 23.04
N SER A 56 7.81 -17.80 23.28
CA SER A 56 6.94 -17.83 24.45
C SER A 56 7.79 -18.20 25.66
N ALA A 57 7.66 -17.45 26.76
CA ALA A 57 8.23 -17.87 28.04
C ALA A 57 7.70 -19.28 28.37
N THR A 58 8.61 -20.22 28.66
CA THR A 58 8.29 -21.64 28.81
C THR A 58 7.52 -21.98 30.08
N GLU A 59 7.19 -21.02 30.94
CA GLU A 59 6.55 -21.30 32.22
C GLU A 59 5.48 -20.24 32.53
N ILE A 60 4.23 -20.71 32.54
CA ILE A 60 3.06 -20.07 33.19
C ILE A 60 2.51 -18.82 32.47
N ASP A 61 2.07 -18.96 31.23
CA ASP A 61 1.10 -18.01 30.66
C ASP A 61 0.01 -18.76 29.89
N THR A 62 -1.25 -18.52 30.27
CA THR A 62 -2.44 -19.09 29.62
C THR A 62 -2.71 -18.46 28.26
N LEU A 63 -2.07 -17.33 27.94
CA LEU A 63 -1.99 -16.78 26.59
C LEU A 63 -0.74 -17.33 25.90
N LYS A 64 -0.91 -18.03 24.77
CA LYS A 64 0.24 -18.38 23.94
C LYS A 64 0.74 -17.08 23.35
N GLY A 65 2.03 -16.74 23.52
CA GLY A 65 2.58 -15.51 22.94
C GLY A 65 2.29 -15.35 21.44
N ASN A 66 2.11 -16.44 20.69
CA ASN A 66 1.65 -16.39 19.30
C ASN A 66 0.30 -15.67 19.11
N ASP A 67 -0.65 -15.82 20.03
CA ASP A 67 -1.98 -15.21 19.96
C ASP A 67 -1.89 -13.69 20.18
N VAL A 68 -0.86 -13.22 20.90
CA VAL A 68 -0.55 -11.80 21.11
C VAL A 68 0.22 -11.21 19.92
N TYR A 69 1.18 -11.97 19.38
CA TYR A 69 2.01 -11.55 18.24
C TYR A 69 1.34 -11.73 16.86
N GLU A 70 0.19 -12.40 16.78
CA GLU A 70 -0.59 -12.50 15.54
C GLU A 70 -1.18 -11.15 15.14
N HIS A 71 -1.74 -10.40 16.10
CA HIS A 71 -2.25 -9.06 15.85
C HIS A 71 -1.13 -8.08 15.46
N LEU A 72 0.03 -8.13 16.13
CA LEU A 72 1.21 -7.34 15.76
C LEU A 72 1.60 -7.55 14.28
N ARG A 73 1.63 -8.81 13.85
CA ARG A 73 1.97 -9.17 12.46
C ARG A 73 0.95 -8.64 11.46
N PHE A 74 -0.34 -8.70 11.81
CA PHE A 74 -1.38 -8.12 11.00
C PHE A 74 -1.16 -6.61 10.78
N PHE A 75 -0.83 -5.85 11.83
CA PHE A 75 -0.53 -4.43 11.69
C PHE A 75 0.65 -4.17 10.76
N ILE A 76 1.77 -4.87 10.98
CA ILE A 76 2.98 -4.69 10.16
C ILE A 76 2.70 -4.98 8.69
N ARG A 77 1.95 -6.05 8.42
CA ARG A 77 1.59 -6.45 7.07
C ARG A 77 0.68 -5.44 6.38
N VAL A 78 -0.26 -4.82 7.10
CA VAL A 78 -1.06 -3.70 6.56
C VAL A 78 -0.17 -2.49 6.27
N GLY A 79 0.82 -2.21 7.13
CA GLY A 79 1.81 -1.15 6.88
C GLY A 79 2.65 -1.39 5.63
N GLU A 80 3.19 -2.61 5.46
CA GLU A 80 3.98 -3.01 4.28
C GLU A 80 3.15 -2.94 3.00
N HIS A 81 1.94 -3.51 2.99
CA HIS A 81 1.08 -3.43 1.82
C HIS A 81 0.60 -2.00 1.52
N GLY A 82 0.47 -1.14 2.54
CA GLY A 82 0.24 0.30 2.34
C GLY A 82 1.39 0.96 1.58
N ALA A 83 2.63 0.71 2.00
CA ALA A 83 3.82 1.17 1.29
C ALA A 83 3.88 0.66 -0.17
N GLU A 84 3.55 -0.62 -0.39
CA GLU A 84 3.49 -1.21 -1.73
C GLU A 84 2.47 -0.51 -2.62
N ILE A 85 1.25 -0.26 -2.11
CA ILE A 85 0.19 0.44 -2.85
C ILE A 85 0.66 1.81 -3.32
N VAL A 86 1.24 2.62 -2.43
CA VAL A 86 1.72 3.95 -2.81
C VAL A 86 2.90 3.86 -3.79
N GLY A 87 3.78 2.89 -3.60
CA GLY A 87 4.87 2.60 -4.53
C GLY A 87 4.38 2.26 -5.94
N GLU A 88 3.36 1.41 -6.06
CA GLU A 88 2.75 1.06 -7.35
C GLU A 88 2.01 2.25 -7.98
N LEU A 89 1.30 3.06 -7.19
CA LEU A 89 0.69 4.29 -7.68
C LEU A 89 1.73 5.24 -8.29
N LEU A 90 2.86 5.45 -7.61
CA LEU A 90 3.95 6.28 -8.16
C LEU A 90 4.54 5.71 -9.44
N LYS A 91 4.73 4.39 -9.51
CA LYS A 91 5.19 3.71 -10.73
C LYS A 91 4.20 3.91 -11.87
N ALA A 92 2.91 3.77 -11.63
CA ALA A 92 1.87 3.99 -12.63
C ALA A 92 1.86 5.44 -13.13
N ILE A 93 1.90 6.43 -12.22
CA ILE A 93 1.93 7.85 -12.60
C ILE A 93 3.16 8.16 -13.46
N ARG A 94 4.32 7.54 -13.18
CA ARG A 94 5.52 7.63 -14.03
C ARG A 94 5.35 6.97 -15.39
N LEU A 95 4.82 5.75 -15.40
CA LEU A 95 4.63 4.95 -16.61
C LEU A 95 3.73 5.68 -17.61
N TYR A 96 2.66 6.28 -17.11
CA TYR A 96 1.70 7.01 -17.93
C TYR A 96 2.06 8.48 -18.12
N GLU A 97 3.27 8.89 -17.72
CA GLU A 97 3.80 10.25 -17.85
C GLU A 97 2.86 11.33 -17.33
N ILE A 98 2.15 11.05 -16.23
CA ILE A 98 1.27 12.00 -15.56
C ILE A 98 2.16 13.02 -14.83
N ASN A 99 2.63 14.01 -15.58
CA ASN A 99 3.70 14.94 -15.17
C ASN A 99 3.31 16.43 -15.30
N GLU A 100 2.06 16.70 -15.63
CA GLU A 100 1.49 18.05 -15.71
C GLU A 100 -0.02 17.99 -15.37
N PRO A 101 -0.65 19.13 -15.06
CA PRO A 101 -2.10 19.20 -14.92
C PRO A 101 -2.80 18.64 -16.16
N MET A 102 -3.56 17.56 -15.99
CA MET A 102 -4.19 16.84 -17.08
C MET A 102 -5.52 16.22 -16.63
N GLU A 103 -6.35 15.88 -17.61
CA GLU A 103 -7.66 15.27 -17.39
C GLU A 103 -7.82 14.10 -18.37
N VAL A 104 -8.16 12.92 -17.84
CA VAL A 104 -8.31 11.69 -18.60
C VAL A 104 -9.55 10.95 -18.11
N THR A 105 -10.34 10.45 -19.04
CA THR A 105 -11.43 9.51 -18.74
C THR A 105 -11.09 8.16 -19.35
N PHE A 106 -11.23 7.09 -18.58
CA PHE A 106 -10.99 5.72 -19.03
C PHE A 106 -12.03 4.77 -18.45
N GLU A 107 -12.23 3.63 -19.10
CA GLU A 107 -13.03 2.53 -18.56
C GLU A 107 -12.09 1.59 -17.81
N SER A 108 -12.46 1.24 -16.58
CA SER A 108 -11.69 0.31 -15.75
C SER A 108 -11.86 -1.12 -16.27
N ASP A 109 -10.75 -1.82 -16.47
CA ASP A 109 -10.77 -3.22 -16.91
C ASP A 109 -11.27 -4.18 -15.81
N ASP A 110 -11.27 -3.74 -14.54
CA ASP A 110 -11.61 -4.58 -13.38
C ASP A 110 -13.13 -4.60 -13.09
N ASP A 111 -13.78 -3.43 -13.13
CA ASP A 111 -15.22 -3.28 -12.82
C ASP A 111 -16.08 -2.80 -14.00
N GLY A 112 -15.46 -2.47 -15.14
CA GLY A 112 -16.14 -1.95 -16.33
C GLY A 112 -16.73 -0.54 -16.16
N ARG A 113 -16.41 0.16 -15.07
CA ARG A 113 -16.93 1.51 -14.80
C ARG A 113 -16.01 2.58 -15.37
N VAL A 114 -16.62 3.72 -15.70
CA VAL A 114 -15.89 4.88 -16.19
C VAL A 114 -15.25 5.61 -15.02
N LYS A 115 -13.93 5.76 -15.08
CA LYS A 115 -13.13 6.49 -14.12
C LYS A 115 -12.64 7.79 -14.73
N HIS A 116 -12.70 8.85 -13.93
CA HIS A 116 -12.30 10.19 -14.32
C HIS A 116 -11.10 10.65 -13.48
N LEU A 117 -9.95 10.82 -14.13
CA LEU A 117 -8.69 11.24 -13.53
C LEU A 117 -8.43 12.70 -13.83
N VAL A 118 -8.15 13.48 -12.78
CA VAL A 118 -7.78 14.89 -12.88
C VAL A 118 -6.52 15.14 -12.07
N VAL A 119 -5.55 15.84 -12.67
CA VAL A 119 -4.36 16.36 -12.00
C VAL A 119 -4.39 17.88 -12.00
N VAL A 120 -4.18 18.48 -10.83
CA VAL A 120 -4.14 19.92 -10.62
C VAL A 120 -2.91 20.32 -9.82
N GLU A 121 -2.46 21.55 -10.01
CA GLU A 121 -1.40 22.19 -9.23
C GLU A 121 -1.97 23.05 -8.11
N ASN A 122 -1.16 23.28 -7.07
CA ASN A 122 -1.45 24.21 -5.96
C ASN A 122 -2.81 23.94 -5.29
N SER A 123 -3.06 22.68 -4.93
CA SER A 123 -4.32 22.30 -4.28
C SER A 123 -4.24 22.46 -2.76
N ASP A 124 -5.37 22.77 -2.12
CA ASP A 124 -5.45 22.89 -0.67
C ASP A 124 -6.14 21.67 -0.05
N TYR A 125 -5.44 20.99 0.85
CA TYR A 125 -5.95 19.85 1.60
C TYR A 125 -5.36 19.79 3.01
N ASP A 126 -6.19 19.44 4.00
CA ASP A 126 -5.80 19.33 5.43
C ASP A 126 -5.14 20.62 5.99
N GLY A 127 -5.61 21.79 5.54
CA GLY A 127 -5.08 23.09 5.95
C GLY A 127 -3.72 23.46 5.35
N ARG A 128 -3.29 22.75 4.30
CA ARG A 128 -2.00 22.91 3.65
C ARG A 128 -2.13 22.94 2.13
N SER A 129 -1.30 23.75 1.49
CA SER A 129 -1.18 23.78 0.03
C SER A 129 -0.15 22.74 -0.42
N TRP A 130 -0.55 21.90 -1.36
CA TRP A 130 0.24 20.84 -1.99
C TRP A 130 0.62 21.27 -3.40
N GLU A 131 1.82 20.88 -3.82
CA GLU A 131 2.32 21.21 -5.16
C GLU A 131 1.43 20.61 -6.25
N PHE A 132 1.05 19.34 -6.08
CA PHE A 132 0.18 18.63 -7.00
C PHE A 132 -0.87 17.79 -6.27
N GLN A 133 -2.01 17.62 -6.93
CA GLN A 133 -3.06 16.68 -6.55
C GLN A 133 -3.52 15.91 -7.77
N LEU A 134 -3.57 14.59 -7.64
CA LEU A 134 -4.26 13.67 -8.54
C LEU A 134 -5.55 13.21 -7.85
N THR A 135 -6.65 13.14 -8.59
CA THR A 135 -7.92 12.60 -8.11
C THR A 135 -8.52 11.72 -9.19
N ILE A 136 -8.84 10.48 -8.83
CA ILE A 136 -9.61 9.54 -9.66
C ILE A 136 -10.99 9.42 -9.03
N THR A 137 -12.01 9.61 -9.86
CA THR A 137 -13.42 9.59 -9.48
C THR A 137 -14.14 8.51 -10.28
N ASP A 138 -14.94 7.69 -9.61
CA ASP A 138 -15.89 6.79 -10.25
C ASP A 138 -17.11 7.58 -10.70
N VAL A 139 -17.31 7.72 -12.01
CA VAL A 139 -18.32 8.61 -12.60
C VAL A 139 -19.73 8.18 -12.17
N ASP A 140 -19.97 6.88 -12.05
CA ASP A 140 -21.26 6.33 -11.63
C ASP A 140 -21.58 6.61 -10.15
N SER A 141 -20.55 6.93 -9.36
CA SER A 141 -20.64 7.17 -7.92
C SER A 141 -20.51 8.66 -7.53
N GLU A 142 -20.43 9.59 -8.49
CA GLU A 142 -20.29 11.03 -8.22
C GLU A 142 -21.41 11.63 -7.36
N GLY A 143 -22.60 11.00 -7.36
CA GLY A 143 -23.74 11.42 -6.55
C GLY A 143 -23.64 11.05 -5.06
N ASN A 144 -22.64 10.26 -4.66
CA ASN A 144 -22.44 9.84 -3.28
C ASN A 144 -21.85 10.98 -2.43
N GLU A 145 -21.94 10.88 -1.09
CA GLU A 145 -21.45 11.92 -0.17
C GLU A 145 -19.94 12.18 -0.28
N ASP A 146 -19.17 11.18 -0.71
CA ASP A 146 -17.74 11.26 -0.98
C ASP A 146 -17.41 11.85 -2.35
N GLY A 147 -18.43 12.10 -3.18
CA GLY A 147 -18.30 12.55 -4.56
C GLY A 147 -17.73 11.49 -5.50
N GLY A 148 -17.84 10.20 -5.18
CA GLY A 148 -17.36 9.10 -6.02
C GLY A 148 -15.84 8.96 -6.05
N LYS A 149 -15.11 9.62 -5.14
CA LYS A 149 -13.64 9.62 -5.13
C LYS A 149 -13.11 8.23 -4.83
N ALA A 150 -12.35 7.67 -5.76
CA ALA A 150 -11.71 6.36 -5.64
C ALA A 150 -10.29 6.49 -5.10
N LEU A 151 -9.52 7.42 -5.66
CA LEU A 151 -8.14 7.69 -5.30
C LEU A 151 -7.90 9.19 -5.23
N GLN A 152 -7.16 9.65 -4.22
CA GLN A 152 -6.54 10.97 -4.23
C GLN A 152 -5.08 10.83 -3.84
N LEU A 153 -4.19 11.48 -4.58
CA LEU A 153 -2.78 11.57 -4.23
C LEU A 153 -2.39 13.04 -4.19
N PHE A 154 -1.78 13.46 -3.11
CA PHE A 154 -1.19 14.78 -2.93
C PHE A 154 0.31 14.62 -2.77
N TRP A 155 1.12 15.46 -3.38
CA TRP A 155 2.57 15.40 -3.19
C TRP A 155 3.28 16.73 -3.38
N ASP A 156 4.45 16.84 -2.73
CA ASP A 156 5.46 17.85 -2.99
C ASP A 156 6.78 17.20 -3.38
N ARG A 157 7.60 17.93 -4.14
CA ARG A 157 8.91 17.44 -4.58
C ARG A 157 10.05 17.75 -3.61
N ASP A 158 9.97 18.84 -2.85
CA ASP A 158 11.04 19.26 -1.95
C ASP A 158 10.50 20.04 -0.72
N PRO A 159 10.64 19.52 0.51
CA PRO A 159 11.01 18.14 0.83
C PRO A 159 9.93 17.15 0.33
N ILE A 160 10.33 15.90 0.11
CA ILE A 160 9.44 14.86 -0.40
C ILE A 160 8.36 14.56 0.64
N ARG A 161 7.10 14.80 0.27
CA ARG A 161 5.92 14.56 1.10
C ARG A 161 4.79 14.07 0.24
N GLY A 162 3.93 13.23 0.78
CA GLY A 162 2.74 12.79 0.07
C GLY A 162 1.63 12.28 0.97
N ILE A 163 0.40 12.37 0.48
CA ILE A 163 -0.79 11.76 1.08
C ILE A 163 -1.52 11.00 -0.01
N ALA A 164 -1.72 9.70 0.19
CA ALA A 164 -2.60 8.87 -0.63
C ALA A 164 -3.88 8.57 0.16
N LEU A 165 -5.04 8.82 -0.45
CA LEU A 165 -6.36 8.45 0.05
C LEU A 165 -6.98 7.45 -0.93
N LEU A 166 -7.44 6.31 -0.42
CA LEU A 166 -8.04 5.27 -1.23
C LEU A 166 -9.39 4.85 -0.64
N LYS A 167 -10.36 4.64 -1.52
CA LYS A 167 -11.65 4.06 -1.18
C LYS A 167 -11.93 2.86 -2.08
N PRO A 168 -11.69 1.62 -1.60
CA PRO A 168 -11.75 0.41 -2.43
C PRO A 168 -13.05 0.24 -3.20
N SER A 169 -14.20 0.51 -2.57
CA SER A 169 -15.51 0.35 -3.21
C SER A 169 -15.68 1.21 -4.48
N ASN A 170 -14.99 2.35 -4.56
CA ASN A 170 -15.04 3.24 -5.71
C ASN A 170 -13.94 2.89 -6.74
N ILE A 171 -12.88 2.19 -6.31
CA ILE A 171 -11.82 1.68 -7.19
C ILE A 171 -12.35 0.49 -7.99
N ASP A 172 -12.91 -0.51 -7.30
CA ASP A 172 -13.48 -1.72 -7.87
C ASP A 172 -14.76 -2.09 -7.12
N ASP A 173 -15.90 -1.68 -7.65
CA ASP A 173 -17.20 -1.95 -7.01
C ASP A 173 -17.59 -3.43 -7.07
N VAL A 174 -17.08 -4.17 -8.07
CA VAL A 174 -17.45 -5.57 -8.30
C VAL A 174 -16.83 -6.46 -7.24
N ASN A 175 -15.54 -6.25 -6.94
CA ASN A 175 -14.81 -7.06 -5.96
C ASN A 175 -14.84 -6.46 -4.56
N ASP A 176 -14.87 -5.13 -4.42
CA ASP A 176 -14.75 -4.43 -3.14
C ASP A 176 -16.03 -3.66 -2.73
N GLY A 177 -17.17 -3.89 -3.39
CA GLY A 177 -18.43 -3.24 -3.04
C GLY A 177 -18.87 -3.45 -1.57
N GLU A 178 -18.48 -4.56 -0.95
CA GLU A 178 -18.76 -4.82 0.47
C GLU A 178 -17.94 -3.94 1.42
N MET A 179 -16.83 -3.35 0.94
CA MET A 179 -15.97 -2.46 1.72
C MET A 179 -16.61 -1.10 1.99
N ASN A 180 -17.68 -0.72 1.28
CA ASN A 180 -18.56 0.44 1.54
C ASN A 180 -17.87 1.70 2.08
N ASP A 181 -17.81 1.87 3.40
CA ASP A 181 -17.28 3.05 4.08
C ASP A 181 -15.77 2.98 4.35
N ALA A 182 -15.11 1.89 3.95
CA ALA A 182 -13.70 1.68 4.19
C ALA A 182 -12.85 2.71 3.43
N MET A 183 -11.97 3.36 4.17
CA MET A 183 -11.03 4.34 3.63
C MET A 183 -9.63 4.06 4.17
N PHE A 184 -8.66 4.20 3.28
CA PHE A 184 -7.25 4.07 3.55
C PHE A 184 -6.60 5.44 3.36
N ARG A 185 -5.75 5.85 4.29
CA ARG A 185 -4.94 7.05 4.18
C ARG A 185 -3.50 6.72 4.50
N ILE A 186 -2.59 7.10 3.62
CA ILE A 186 -1.16 6.83 3.77
C ILE A 186 -0.43 8.16 3.61
N ASP A 187 0.19 8.62 4.68
CA ASP A 187 0.97 9.85 4.70
C ASP A 187 2.46 9.48 4.69
N TYR A 188 3.25 10.13 3.85
CA TYR A 188 4.71 9.98 3.80
C TYR A 188 5.37 11.36 3.93
N SER A 189 6.49 11.45 4.64
CA SER A 189 7.26 12.68 4.79
C SER A 189 8.72 12.42 5.10
N GLU A 190 9.61 13.11 4.37
CA GLU A 190 11.04 13.27 4.70
C GLU A 190 11.32 14.55 5.51
N ASP A 191 10.27 15.33 5.79
CA ASP A 191 10.33 16.57 6.57
C ASP A 191 10.00 16.29 8.05
N ASP A 192 10.79 15.45 8.70
CA ASP A 192 10.66 15.14 10.12
C ASP A 192 11.94 15.51 10.91
N PRO A 193 11.82 16.14 12.10
CA PRO A 193 13.00 16.55 12.87
C PRO A 193 13.75 15.38 13.55
N PHE A 194 13.15 14.19 13.64
CA PHE A 194 13.69 13.04 14.36
C PHE A 194 14.08 11.88 13.45
N TYR A 195 13.37 11.71 12.33
CA TYR A 195 13.50 10.63 11.36
C TYR A 195 13.93 11.16 9.98
N ASP A 196 14.65 10.34 9.23
CA ASP A 196 15.02 10.63 7.85
C ASP A 196 13.81 10.49 6.92
N ALA A 197 12.90 9.56 7.24
CA ALA A 197 11.62 9.38 6.56
C ALA A 197 10.57 8.83 7.53
N THR A 198 9.33 9.23 7.34
CA THR A 198 8.19 8.77 8.13
C THR A 198 7.06 8.34 7.21
N MET A 199 6.32 7.32 7.64
CA MET A 199 5.12 6.84 7.01
C MET A 199 4.04 6.62 8.06
N MET A 200 2.81 7.04 7.76
CA MET A 200 1.67 6.84 8.62
C MET A 200 0.51 6.25 7.83
N VAL A 201 0.07 5.06 8.21
CA VAL A 201 -1.03 4.35 7.58
C VAL A 201 -2.25 4.41 8.49
N TYR A 202 -3.38 4.79 7.91
CA TYR A 202 -4.69 4.78 8.55
C TYR A 202 -5.62 3.91 7.72
N VAL A 203 -6.42 3.11 8.42
CA VAL A 203 -7.55 2.39 7.85
C VAL A 203 -8.75 2.69 8.74
N ALA A 204 -9.88 3.06 8.17
CA ALA A 204 -11.10 3.33 8.91
C ALA A 204 -12.31 2.86 8.13
N GLY A 205 -13.41 2.59 8.83
CA GLY A 205 -14.68 2.24 8.19
C GLY A 205 -14.75 0.81 7.67
N LEU A 206 -13.89 -0.09 8.16
CA LEU A 206 -13.96 -1.50 7.77
C LEU A 206 -15.33 -2.11 8.15
N PRO A 207 -15.91 -2.96 7.29
CA PRO A 207 -17.17 -3.63 7.58
C PRO A 207 -17.12 -4.40 8.90
N MET A 208 -18.17 -4.24 9.71
CA MET A 208 -18.26 -4.91 11.02
C MET A 208 -19.17 -6.14 10.92
N PRO A 209 -18.59 -7.35 10.85
CA PRO A 209 -19.36 -8.60 10.85
C PRO A 209 -20.04 -8.84 12.21
N ASN A 210 -20.92 -9.86 12.22
CA ASN A 210 -21.63 -10.25 13.43
C ASN A 210 -20.63 -10.63 14.55
N PRO A 211 -20.75 -10.06 15.76
CA PRO A 211 -19.85 -10.38 16.88
C PRO A 211 -19.80 -11.87 17.26
N LEU A 212 -20.81 -12.66 16.91
CA LEU A 212 -20.83 -14.11 17.15
C LEU A 212 -20.03 -14.90 16.10
N GLU A 213 -19.80 -14.31 14.93
CA GLU A 213 -19.02 -14.90 13.84
C GLU A 213 -17.57 -14.44 13.94
N GLU A 214 -17.37 -13.13 14.12
CA GLU A 214 -16.06 -12.49 14.18
C GLU A 214 -15.96 -11.55 15.41
N PRO A 215 -15.65 -12.11 16.59
CA PRO A 215 -15.58 -11.35 17.83
C PRO A 215 -14.38 -10.40 17.88
N TYR A 216 -13.36 -10.63 17.06
CA TYR A 216 -12.14 -9.81 17.01
C TYR A 216 -12.08 -8.91 15.77
N ALA A 217 -13.21 -8.65 15.12
CA ALA A 217 -13.29 -7.77 13.96
C ALA A 217 -12.72 -6.37 14.27
N MET A 218 -11.93 -5.86 13.32
CA MET A 218 -11.28 -4.56 13.40
C MET A 218 -12.07 -3.53 12.60
N LYS A 219 -12.38 -2.39 13.22
CA LYS A 219 -13.08 -1.28 12.56
C LYS A 219 -12.13 -0.27 11.92
N ALA A 220 -11.01 -0.02 12.60
CA ALA A 220 -10.04 0.97 12.21
C ALA A 220 -8.67 0.63 12.78
N MET A 221 -7.61 1.10 12.12
CA MET A 221 -6.25 1.08 12.63
C MET A 221 -5.47 2.32 12.21
N LYS A 222 -4.43 2.59 12.99
CA LYS A 222 -3.39 3.57 12.70
C LYS A 222 -2.04 2.93 12.97
N MET A 223 -1.09 3.17 12.08
CA MET A 223 0.28 2.70 12.22
C MET A 223 1.24 3.79 11.75
N PHE A 224 2.36 3.91 12.44
CA PHE A 224 3.49 4.76 12.12
C PHE A 224 4.71 3.89 11.87
N ALA A 225 5.53 4.27 10.90
CA ALA A 225 6.88 3.77 10.69
C ALA A 225 7.82 4.97 10.48
N GLY A 226 8.91 5.05 11.24
CA GLY A 226 9.92 6.09 11.14
C GLY A 226 11.30 5.49 10.94
N LYS A 227 12.01 5.92 9.90
CA LYS A 227 13.38 5.47 9.59
C LYS A 227 14.40 6.50 10.08
N LYS A 228 15.45 6.03 10.75
CA LYS A 228 16.60 6.84 11.16
C LYS A 228 17.89 6.05 11.00
N GLY A 229 18.62 6.32 9.93
CA GLY A 229 19.71 5.48 9.46
C GLY A 229 19.23 4.04 9.27
N ASP A 230 19.83 3.10 10.01
CA ASP A 230 19.50 1.68 9.93
C ASP A 230 18.38 1.26 10.90
N ILE A 231 17.84 2.19 11.70
CA ILE A 231 16.81 1.90 12.71
C ILE A 231 15.44 2.29 12.17
N ILE A 232 14.47 1.39 12.34
CA ILE A 232 13.07 1.63 11.97
C ILE A 232 12.22 1.44 13.23
N ASP A 233 11.59 2.52 13.67
CA ASP A 233 10.63 2.50 14.77
C ASP A 233 9.22 2.38 14.21
N VAL A 234 8.43 1.49 14.78
CA VAL A 234 7.06 1.24 14.36
C VAL A 234 6.16 1.26 15.59
N TYR A 235 5.02 1.91 15.49
CA TYR A 235 3.98 1.78 16.51
C TYR A 235 2.62 1.90 15.87
N GLY A 236 1.60 1.35 16.51
CA GLY A 236 0.26 1.43 15.99
C GLY A 236 -0.79 1.02 16.99
N ASN A 237 -2.04 1.27 16.63
CA ASN A 237 -3.19 0.89 17.42
C ASN A 237 -4.39 0.58 16.52
N SER A 238 -5.27 -0.29 16.99
CA SER A 238 -6.53 -0.65 16.33
C SER A 238 -7.71 -0.50 17.26
N ASP A 239 -8.90 -0.39 16.66
CA ASP A 239 -10.20 -0.40 17.33
C ASP A 239 -10.95 -1.68 16.95
N HIS A 240 -11.34 -2.47 17.96
CA HIS A 240 -12.11 -3.70 17.80
C HIS A 240 -13.38 -3.64 18.66
N PRO A 241 -14.47 -3.07 18.13
CA PRO A 241 -15.72 -2.90 18.85
C PRO A 241 -16.37 -4.21 19.33
N ASN A 242 -16.10 -5.32 18.65
CA ASN A 242 -16.69 -6.62 18.97
C ASN A 242 -15.93 -7.36 20.09
N ALA A 243 -14.69 -6.95 20.39
CA ALA A 243 -13.77 -7.74 21.20
C ALA A 243 -14.14 -7.76 22.70
N LEU A 244 -14.03 -8.94 23.31
CA LEU A 244 -14.26 -9.21 24.73
C LEU A 244 -13.10 -10.04 25.29
N LEU A 245 -12.26 -9.44 26.14
CA LEU A 245 -11.07 -10.11 26.67
C LEU A 245 -11.32 -11.07 27.83
N ILE A 246 -12.19 -10.70 28.78
CA ILE A 246 -12.39 -11.49 30.01
C ILE A 246 -13.88 -11.55 30.33
N SER A 247 -14.49 -10.39 30.59
CA SER A 247 -15.93 -10.23 30.81
C SER A 247 -16.24 -8.72 30.81
N GLY A 248 -17.47 -8.34 30.46
CA GLY A 248 -17.90 -6.94 30.49
C GLY A 248 -18.46 -6.45 29.16
N ASN A 249 -18.32 -5.15 28.91
CA ASN A 249 -18.77 -4.54 27.67
C ASN A 249 -17.78 -4.84 26.54
N PRO A 250 -18.27 -5.12 25.32
CA PRO A 250 -17.42 -5.29 24.16
C PRO A 250 -16.78 -3.96 23.76
N GLY A 251 -15.62 -4.05 23.11
CA GLY A 251 -14.81 -2.90 22.69
C GLY A 251 -13.45 -2.92 23.34
N PHE A 252 -12.44 -3.26 22.56
CA PHE A 252 -11.06 -3.27 22.99
C PHE A 252 -10.14 -2.69 21.92
N ASN A 253 -9.08 -2.01 22.34
CA ASN A 253 -8.06 -1.48 21.45
C ASN A 253 -6.76 -2.23 21.69
N TRP A 254 -6.12 -2.69 20.61
CA TRP A 254 -4.74 -3.13 20.67
C TRP A 254 -3.82 -1.97 20.35
N ALA A 255 -2.66 -1.95 21.00
CA ALA A 255 -1.57 -1.05 20.70
C ALA A 255 -0.26 -1.83 20.78
N PHE A 256 0.71 -1.43 19.98
CA PHE A 256 2.03 -2.05 19.98
C PHE A 256 3.11 -1.01 19.69
N VAL A 257 4.32 -1.30 20.14
CA VAL A 257 5.54 -0.58 19.75
C VAL A 257 6.59 -1.60 19.35
N ALA A 258 7.29 -1.35 18.26
CA ALA A 258 8.36 -2.18 17.76
C ALA A 258 9.52 -1.33 17.25
N ALA A 259 10.73 -1.87 17.31
CA ALA A 259 11.92 -1.26 16.75
C ALA A 259 12.76 -2.33 16.04
N GLY A 260 13.23 -1.99 14.85
CA GLY A 260 14.01 -2.85 13.97
C GLY A 260 15.35 -2.26 13.62
N ASN A 261 16.33 -3.11 13.34
CA ASN A 261 17.57 -2.71 12.71
C ASN A 261 17.75 -3.47 11.39
N GLU A 262 17.74 -2.74 10.28
CA GLU A 262 17.77 -3.28 8.92
C GLU A 262 19.06 -4.07 8.65
N VAL A 263 20.21 -3.51 9.00
CA VAL A 263 21.53 -4.10 8.73
C VAL A 263 21.79 -5.37 9.55
N LYS A 264 21.30 -5.39 10.80
CA LYS A 264 21.53 -6.52 11.72
C LYS A 264 20.43 -7.57 11.66
N ASP A 265 19.33 -7.29 10.95
CA ASP A 265 18.12 -8.12 10.93
C ASP A 265 17.67 -8.46 12.37
N LEU A 266 17.54 -7.42 13.21
CA LEU A 266 17.11 -7.54 14.60
C LEU A 266 15.81 -6.77 14.81
N GLY A 267 14.92 -7.33 15.61
CA GLY A 267 13.62 -6.74 15.95
C GLY A 267 13.27 -6.94 17.42
N VAL A 268 12.65 -5.94 18.02
CA VAL A 268 12.04 -6.02 19.36
C VAL A 268 10.64 -5.42 19.27
N ALA A 269 9.66 -6.04 19.93
CA ALA A 269 8.29 -5.54 20.01
C ALA A 269 7.71 -5.75 21.41
N GLU A 270 6.91 -4.80 21.86
CA GLU A 270 6.19 -4.76 23.14
C GLU A 270 4.71 -4.43 22.95
#